data_AF-A0A517W0E5-F1
#
_entry.id   AF-A0A517W0E5-F1
#
_cell.length_a   1.000
_cell.length_b   1.000
_cell.length_c   1.000
_cell.angle_alpha   90.00
_cell.angle_beta   90.00
_cell.angle_gamma   90.00
#
_symmetry.space_group_name_H-M   'P 1'
#
loop_
_entity.id
_entity.type
_entity.pdbx_description
1 polymer ?
#
loop_
_entity_poly.entity_id
_entity_poly.type
_entity_poly.pdbx_seq_one_letter_code
_entity_poly.pdbx_strand_id
1 'polypeptide(L)'
;MKLLHHGRYALLLKFSLALGVSIGTAQYKIDQQGVAYAGETKGVSANKSNKVLLGTGDLTSGIPGKGPLTFKEIKEWLNQSENHEILEVSLPLGLSAGTAQIVGLKENPLTRAKIELGRQLYFDRRLSVDNTVSCASCHHPNEGYGRHTQFGVGIKGLEGGRNSPVSYNRILSGAQFWDGRAASLEEQAVGPIANPIEMGNTHENAVKTVKEIPGYQIQFDKIFKEGVTIDNIGKAIASFERTLVTGPSPFDFQEQLRPFLKMDKEDLEDLEEEYKAALALTKANPMSKSALRGRTLFFSEKVNCAACHLGPNLADEKYHNLGVGMTVKNPDLGRYVVTKQEKDKGAFKTPTIRNVALSAPYMHDGAFETLEEVVEHYNKGGHPNPYLSDKVKKLNLSDQDKKDLVEFMKACTGAFPKVESGRLPQ
;
A
#
# COMPACT_ATOMS: atom_id res chain seq x y z
N MET A 1 -45.44 12.13 10.59
CA MET A 1 -44.32 11.14 10.63
C MET A 1 -43.39 11.17 9.40
N LYS A 2 -43.74 11.72 8.22
CA LYS A 2 -42.84 11.78 7.05
C LYS A 2 -41.77 12.88 7.06
N LEU A 3 -41.99 14.01 7.75
CA LEU A 3 -41.02 15.13 7.81
C LEU A 3 -39.80 14.88 8.72
N LEU A 4 -39.88 13.95 9.67
CA LEU A 4 -38.78 13.66 10.61
C LEU A 4 -37.74 12.66 10.07
N HIS A 5 -38.02 12.01 8.92
CA HIS A 5 -37.08 11.08 8.28
C HIS A 5 -36.21 11.74 7.19
N HIS A 6 -36.75 12.68 6.41
CA HIS A 6 -36.04 13.34 5.32
C HIS A 6 -34.90 14.25 5.83
N GLY A 7 -35.17 15.05 6.87
CA GLY A 7 -34.15 15.90 7.48
C GLY A 7 -33.01 15.15 8.17
N ARG A 8 -33.19 13.87 8.54
CA ARG A 8 -32.14 13.08 9.19
C ARG A 8 -31.12 12.51 8.20
N TYR A 9 -31.52 12.16 6.98
CA TYR A 9 -30.61 11.63 5.96
C TYR A 9 -29.70 12.73 5.38
N ALA A 10 -30.28 13.88 5.00
CA ALA A 10 -29.50 15.03 4.55
C ALA A 10 -28.57 15.56 5.66
N LEU A 11 -29.01 15.54 6.93
CA LEU A 11 -28.17 15.93 8.07
C LEU A 11 -27.10 14.87 8.40
N LEU A 12 -27.37 13.57 8.27
CA LEU A 12 -26.38 12.48 8.43
C LEU A 12 -25.34 12.46 7.30
N LEU A 13 -25.72 12.84 6.08
CA LEU A 13 -24.78 12.99 4.97
C LEU A 13 -23.97 14.29 5.11
N LYS A 14 -24.59 15.41 5.49
CA LYS A 14 -23.88 16.64 5.85
C LYS A 14 -22.97 16.44 7.07
N PHE A 15 -23.37 15.62 8.06
CA PHE A 15 -22.50 15.22 9.17
C PHE A 15 -21.43 14.23 8.74
N SER A 16 -21.67 13.30 7.80
CA SER A 16 -20.62 12.37 7.31
C SER A 16 -19.62 13.06 6.37
N LEU A 17 -20.06 14.06 5.61
CA LEU A 17 -19.23 14.99 4.85
C LEU A 17 -18.48 15.94 5.80
N ALA A 18 -19.13 16.43 6.87
CA ALA A 18 -18.50 17.31 7.87
C ALA A 18 -17.61 16.61 8.91
N LEU A 19 -17.78 15.31 9.18
CA LEU A 19 -17.00 14.53 10.17
C LEU A 19 -15.68 13.96 9.64
N GLY A 20 -15.21 14.34 8.44
CA GLY A 20 -13.87 13.94 8.03
C GLY A 20 -13.53 13.99 6.56
N VAL A 21 -14.41 14.48 5.69
CA VAL A 21 -14.03 14.82 4.32
C VAL A 21 -14.38 16.28 4.10
N SER A 22 -13.54 17.16 4.66
CA SER A 22 -13.34 18.44 4.01
C SER A 22 -13.07 18.10 2.54
N ILE A 23 -13.90 18.64 1.65
CA ILE A 23 -13.59 18.73 0.23
C ILE A 23 -12.39 19.66 0.17
N GLY A 24 -11.23 19.17 0.59
CA GLY A 24 -9.96 19.78 0.33
C GLY A 24 -9.91 19.83 -1.17
N THR A 25 -10.00 21.03 -1.71
CA THR A 25 -9.70 21.36 -3.08
C THR A 25 -8.23 21.09 -3.35
N ALA A 26 -7.79 19.85 -3.17
CA ALA A 26 -6.62 19.35 -3.86
C ALA A 26 -7.00 19.42 -5.33
N GLN A 27 -6.49 20.44 -6.03
CA GLN A 27 -6.64 20.56 -7.47
C GLN A 27 -5.89 19.38 -8.10
N TYR A 28 -6.61 18.31 -8.36
CA TYR A 28 -6.13 17.22 -9.19
C TYR A 28 -6.02 17.76 -10.63
N LYS A 29 -4.80 17.77 -11.18
CA LYS A 29 -4.55 18.05 -12.59
C LYS A 29 -4.57 16.73 -13.37
N ILE A 30 -4.94 16.81 -14.64
CA ILE A 30 -4.97 15.67 -15.55
C ILE A 30 -3.74 15.79 -16.47
N ASP A 31 -2.94 14.73 -16.62
CA ASP A 31 -1.79 14.76 -17.53
C ASP A 31 -2.23 14.51 -18.98
N GLN A 32 -1.28 14.57 -19.92
CA GLN A 32 -1.56 14.35 -21.34
C GLN A 32 -2.06 12.93 -21.64
N GLN A 33 -1.99 12.01 -20.67
CA GLN A 33 -2.45 10.63 -20.74
C GLN A 33 -3.77 10.40 -19.97
N GLY A 34 -4.35 11.44 -19.37
CA GLY A 34 -5.64 11.35 -18.68
C GLY A 34 -5.54 10.94 -17.20
N VAL A 35 -4.35 10.88 -16.61
CA VAL A 35 -4.17 10.45 -15.21
C VAL A 35 -4.32 11.65 -14.27
N ALA A 36 -5.17 11.52 -13.25
CA ALA A 36 -5.32 12.52 -12.19
C ALA A 36 -4.14 12.46 -11.21
N TYR A 37 -3.43 13.58 -11.05
CA TYR A 37 -2.34 13.76 -10.08
C TYR A 37 -2.53 15.05 -9.29
N ALA A 38 -2.05 15.09 -8.04
CA ALA A 38 -2.00 16.34 -7.29
C ALA A 38 -1.03 17.31 -8.00
N GLY A 39 -1.50 18.50 -8.42
CA GLY A 39 -0.69 19.43 -9.19
C GLY A 39 0.57 19.90 -8.45
N GLU A 40 1.71 19.97 -9.15
CA GLU A 40 2.95 20.54 -8.60
C GLU A 40 2.75 22.02 -8.23
N THR A 41 3.14 22.39 -7.01
CA THR A 41 3.37 23.79 -6.63
C THR A 41 4.72 24.23 -7.19
N LYS A 42 4.73 25.03 -8.26
CA LYS A 42 5.95 25.70 -8.75
C LYS A 42 6.46 26.69 -7.69
N GLY A 43 7.78 26.77 -7.61
CA GLY A 43 8.53 27.28 -6.47
C GLY A 43 8.19 28.70 -6.03
N VAL A 44 8.07 28.85 -4.72
CA VAL A 44 8.53 29.98 -3.93
C VAL A 44 9.08 29.38 -2.63
N SER A 45 10.21 29.88 -2.17
CA SER A 45 10.76 29.67 -0.82
C SER A 45 9.75 30.15 0.23
N ALA A 46 8.76 29.31 0.53
CA ALA A 46 7.81 29.45 1.62
C ALA A 46 7.87 28.16 2.44
N ASN A 47 7.94 28.30 3.76
CA ASN A 47 8.00 27.19 4.72
C ASN A 47 7.13 26.03 4.27
N LYS A 48 7.73 24.87 3.97
CA LYS A 48 6.97 23.69 3.53
C LYS A 48 5.99 23.33 4.64
N SER A 49 4.70 23.33 4.32
CA SER A 49 3.64 22.90 5.24
C SER A 49 3.98 21.53 5.83
N ASN A 50 3.74 21.36 7.13
CA ASN A 50 3.81 20.07 7.81
C ASN A 50 2.59 19.19 7.50
N LYS A 51 1.49 19.78 7.01
CA LYS A 51 0.34 19.05 6.45
C LYS A 51 0.68 18.53 5.06
N VAL A 52 0.62 17.22 4.88
CA VAL A 52 1.02 16.54 3.64
C VAL A 52 -0.01 15.51 3.20
N LEU A 53 -0.29 15.50 1.90
CA LEU A 53 -1.05 14.41 1.27
C LEU A 53 -0.07 13.30 0.90
N LEU A 54 -0.29 12.08 1.41
CA LEU A 54 0.53 10.93 1.03
C LEU A 54 0.18 10.44 -0.38
N GLY A 55 1.12 9.74 -1.02
CA GLY A 55 1.01 9.31 -2.41
C GLY A 55 1.33 10.40 -3.43
N THR A 56 1.66 11.62 -3.00
CA THR A 56 2.30 12.62 -3.87
C THR A 56 3.81 12.36 -3.97
N GLY A 57 4.42 12.77 -5.07
CA GLY A 57 5.87 12.60 -5.28
C GLY A 57 6.75 13.47 -4.38
N ASP A 58 6.17 14.44 -3.65
CA ASP A 58 6.94 15.46 -2.93
C ASP A 58 7.77 14.89 -1.78
N LEU A 59 7.31 13.80 -1.15
CA LEU A 59 8.00 13.12 -0.06
C LEU A 59 9.01 12.08 -0.55
N THR A 60 8.90 11.66 -1.81
CA THR A 60 9.67 10.54 -2.38
C THR A 60 10.66 10.99 -3.47
N SER A 61 10.70 12.28 -3.79
CA SER A 61 11.66 12.89 -4.73
C SER A 61 13.06 13.07 -4.14
N GLY A 62 13.17 13.00 -2.81
CA GLY A 62 14.42 13.12 -2.06
C GLY A 62 15.11 14.47 -2.09
N ILE A 63 16.40 14.50 -1.71
CA ILE A 63 17.20 15.74 -1.72
C ILE A 63 17.36 16.19 -3.18
N PRO A 64 17.06 17.46 -3.52
CA PRO A 64 17.22 17.98 -4.88
C PRO A 64 18.68 17.95 -5.37
N GLY A 65 18.89 17.75 -6.67
CA GLY A 65 20.23 17.70 -7.29
C GLY A 65 20.36 16.57 -8.30
N LYS A 66 21.60 16.23 -8.68
CA LYS A 66 21.92 15.17 -9.66
C LYS A 66 23.07 14.30 -9.18
N GLY A 67 23.10 13.04 -9.62
CA GLY A 67 24.15 12.10 -9.25
C GLY A 67 24.09 11.67 -7.77
N PRO A 68 25.15 11.02 -7.26
CA PRO A 68 25.25 10.65 -5.85
C PRO A 68 25.08 11.85 -4.90
N LEU A 69 24.56 11.61 -3.70
CA LEU A 69 24.38 12.66 -2.71
C LEU A 69 25.73 13.09 -2.13
N THR A 70 26.03 14.38 -2.25
CA THR A 70 27.22 14.98 -1.67
C THR A 70 27.01 15.33 -0.20
N PHE A 71 28.08 15.37 0.59
CA PHE A 71 28.00 15.81 1.99
C PHE A 71 27.47 17.24 2.14
N LYS A 72 27.72 18.10 1.14
CA LYS A 72 27.23 19.47 1.12
C LYS A 72 25.70 19.49 1.01
N GLU A 73 25.15 18.80 0.00
CA GLU A 73 23.69 18.71 -0.20
C GLU A 73 22.99 18.10 1.01
N ILE A 74 23.55 17.02 1.59
CA ILE A 74 23.03 16.39 2.80
C ILE A 74 22.98 17.39 3.95
N LYS A 75 24.09 18.08 4.25
CA LYS A 75 24.16 19.04 5.37
C LYS A 75 23.23 20.25 5.16
N GLU A 76 23.22 20.81 3.96
CA GLU A 76 22.35 21.96 3.63
C GLU A 76 20.88 21.60 3.77
N TRP A 77 20.49 20.42 3.29
CA TRP A 77 19.11 19.93 3.40
C TRP A 77 18.73 19.60 4.85
N LEU A 78 19.62 18.97 5.61
CA LEU A 78 19.40 18.67 7.03
C LEU A 78 19.40 19.90 7.94
N ASN A 79 19.92 21.04 7.51
CA ASN A 79 19.91 22.28 8.29
C ASN A 79 18.57 23.04 8.19
N GLN A 80 17.70 22.65 7.25
CA GLN A 80 16.35 23.16 7.13
C GLN A 80 15.46 22.56 8.24
N SER A 81 14.94 23.39 9.13
CA SER A 81 14.16 22.95 10.29
C SER A 81 12.89 22.20 9.90
N GLU A 82 12.26 22.60 8.79
CA GLU A 82 11.03 22.00 8.26
C GLU A 82 11.21 20.52 7.87
N ASN A 83 12.45 20.06 7.63
CA ASN A 83 12.70 18.65 7.32
C ASN A 83 12.64 17.76 8.57
N HIS A 84 12.70 18.35 9.76
CA HIS A 84 12.63 17.66 11.06
C HIS A 84 11.27 17.77 11.74
N GLU A 85 10.37 18.58 11.18
CA GLU A 85 9.01 18.72 11.70
C GLU A 85 8.20 17.43 11.53
N ILE A 86 7.39 17.12 12.53
CA ILE A 86 6.43 16.00 12.47
C ILE A 86 5.34 16.37 11.46
N LEU A 87 5.12 15.47 10.51
CA LEU A 87 4.13 15.64 9.45
C LEU A 87 2.72 15.26 9.93
N GLU A 88 1.74 16.10 9.62
CA GLU A 88 0.31 15.80 9.71
C GLU A 88 -0.12 15.21 8.36
N VAL A 89 -0.35 13.90 8.30
CA VAL A 89 -0.60 13.20 7.05
C VAL A 89 -2.10 13.09 6.74
N SER A 90 -2.46 13.25 5.47
CA SER A 90 -3.75 12.86 4.90
C SER A 90 -3.55 11.80 3.82
N LEU A 91 -4.60 11.03 3.55
CA LEU A 91 -4.61 9.98 2.54
C LEU A 91 -5.43 10.42 1.31
N PRO A 92 -5.10 9.93 0.11
CA PRO A 92 -5.84 10.25 -1.11
C PRO A 92 -7.26 9.68 -1.09
N LEU A 93 -8.09 10.15 -2.02
CA LEU A 93 -9.46 9.62 -2.22
C LEU A 93 -9.46 8.09 -2.27
N GLY A 94 -10.46 7.47 -1.66
CA GLY A 94 -10.54 6.02 -1.48
C GLY A 94 -9.86 5.53 -0.20
N LEU A 95 -8.60 5.94 0.03
CA LEU A 95 -7.86 5.61 1.24
C LEU A 95 -8.15 6.55 2.42
N SER A 96 -8.63 7.77 2.16
CA SER A 96 -9.00 8.76 3.19
C SER A 96 -10.03 8.25 4.20
N ALA A 97 -10.94 7.37 3.78
CA ALA A 97 -11.87 6.68 4.67
C ALA A 97 -11.17 5.79 5.73
N GLY A 98 -9.88 5.48 5.53
CA GLY A 98 -9.03 4.70 6.41
C GLY A 98 -8.15 5.52 7.35
N THR A 99 -8.39 6.83 7.50
CA THR A 99 -7.58 7.68 8.39
C THR A 99 -7.52 7.12 9.82
N ALA A 100 -8.62 6.57 10.33
CA ALA A 100 -8.66 5.94 11.65
C ALA A 100 -7.94 4.57 11.73
N GLN A 101 -7.52 4.00 10.59
CA GLN A 101 -6.79 2.74 10.47
C GLN A 101 -5.28 2.95 10.32
N ILE A 102 -4.80 4.20 10.35
CA ILE A 102 -3.37 4.52 10.30
C ILE A 102 -2.66 3.94 11.53
N VAL A 103 -1.54 3.25 11.30
CA VAL A 103 -0.74 2.59 12.36
C VAL A 103 0.71 3.06 12.41
N GLY A 104 1.28 3.08 13.63
CA GLY A 104 2.71 3.29 13.90
C GLY A 104 3.20 4.74 13.93
N LEU A 105 2.35 5.73 13.61
CA LEU A 105 2.76 7.14 13.63
C LEU A 105 2.98 7.70 15.05
N LYS A 106 2.43 7.07 16.07
CA LYS A 106 2.65 7.45 17.47
C LYS A 106 4.05 7.05 17.92
N GLU A 107 4.47 5.84 17.58
CA GLU A 107 5.75 5.26 17.96
C GLU A 107 6.90 5.75 17.06
N ASN A 108 6.61 6.00 15.77
CA ASN A 108 7.56 6.51 14.80
C ASN A 108 6.93 7.63 13.95
N PRO A 109 6.85 8.86 14.47
CA PRO A 109 6.31 10.00 13.72
C PRO A 109 7.12 10.26 12.45
N LEU A 110 6.41 10.55 11.35
CA LEU A 110 7.03 10.87 10.07
C LEU A 110 7.62 12.28 10.08
N THR A 111 8.85 12.39 9.60
CA THR A 111 9.50 13.66 9.24
C THR A 111 10.06 13.50 7.84
N ARG A 112 10.27 14.61 7.12
CA ARG A 112 10.88 14.55 5.78
C ARG A 112 12.25 13.89 5.85
N ALA A 113 13.02 14.18 6.90
CA ALA A 113 14.35 13.63 7.11
C ALA A 113 14.36 12.11 7.31
N LYS A 114 13.44 11.56 8.11
CA LYS A 114 13.32 10.10 8.25
C LYS A 114 12.89 9.43 6.95
N ILE A 115 11.95 10.04 6.22
CA ILE A 115 11.47 9.52 4.94
C ILE A 115 12.60 9.48 3.91
N GLU A 116 13.38 10.57 3.79
CA GLU A 116 14.48 10.63 2.84
C GLU A 116 15.62 9.66 3.17
N LEU A 117 15.98 9.55 4.46
CA LEU A 117 16.95 8.56 4.91
C LEU A 117 16.44 7.13 4.63
N GLY A 118 15.16 6.87 4.88
CA GLY A 118 14.50 5.60 4.56
C GLY A 118 14.50 5.27 3.08
N ARG A 119 14.23 6.26 2.22
CA ARG A 119 14.28 6.13 0.76
C ARG A 119 15.67 5.68 0.33
N GLN A 120 16.73 6.35 0.80
CA GLN A 120 18.10 5.96 0.47
C GLN A 120 18.36 4.50 0.85
N LEU A 121 18.06 4.11 2.09
CA LEU A 121 18.26 2.75 2.59
C LEU A 121 17.45 1.69 1.82
N TYR A 122 16.23 2.00 1.40
CA TYR A 122 15.37 1.10 0.62
C TYR A 122 15.99 0.69 -0.72
N PHE A 123 16.72 1.61 -1.36
CA PHE A 123 17.38 1.36 -2.65
C PHE A 123 18.85 0.94 -2.50
N ASP A 124 19.47 1.12 -1.33
CA ASP A 124 20.90 0.88 -1.13
C ASP A 124 21.23 -0.61 -1.00
N ARG A 125 21.87 -1.16 -2.03
CA ARG A 125 22.29 -2.56 -2.04
C ARG A 125 23.38 -2.88 -1.03
N ARG A 126 24.08 -1.86 -0.50
CA ARG A 126 25.15 -2.06 0.50
C ARG A 126 24.64 -2.61 1.84
N LEU A 127 23.31 -2.68 2.03
CA LEU A 127 22.72 -3.36 3.17
C LEU A 127 22.77 -4.90 3.04
N SER A 128 22.89 -5.48 1.84
CA SER A 128 23.14 -6.92 1.69
C SER A 128 24.62 -7.26 1.88
N VAL A 129 24.90 -8.47 2.34
CA VAL A 129 26.27 -8.91 2.66
C VAL A 129 27.23 -8.89 1.45
N ASP A 130 26.68 -9.01 0.24
CA ASP A 130 27.42 -9.04 -1.03
C ASP A 130 27.19 -7.80 -1.91
N ASN A 131 26.50 -6.77 -1.39
CA ASN A 131 26.13 -5.54 -2.09
C ASN A 131 25.26 -5.73 -3.35
N THR A 132 24.54 -6.85 -3.49
CA THR A 132 23.72 -7.15 -4.69
C THR A 132 22.22 -6.92 -4.52
N VAL A 133 21.71 -6.89 -3.29
CA VAL A 133 20.26 -6.87 -2.99
C VAL A 133 19.91 -5.68 -2.10
N SER A 134 18.81 -5.00 -2.41
CA SER A 134 18.15 -4.03 -1.53
C SER A 134 16.67 -4.36 -1.40
N CYS A 135 15.91 -3.61 -0.60
CA CYS A 135 14.45 -3.75 -0.53
C CYS A 135 13.82 -3.61 -1.93
N ALA A 136 14.31 -2.65 -2.72
CA ALA A 136 13.89 -2.41 -4.10
C ALA A 136 14.20 -3.57 -5.05
N SER A 137 15.11 -4.50 -4.73
CA SER A 137 15.33 -5.70 -5.55
C SER A 137 14.13 -6.65 -5.52
N CYS A 138 13.30 -6.62 -4.47
CA CYS A 138 12.09 -7.46 -4.36
C CYS A 138 10.77 -6.66 -4.41
N HIS A 139 10.85 -5.33 -4.26
CA HIS A 139 9.69 -4.43 -4.16
C HIS A 139 9.91 -3.18 -5.02
N HIS A 140 10.31 -3.35 -6.28
CA HIS A 140 10.67 -2.23 -7.15
C HIS A 140 9.42 -1.43 -7.57
N PRO A 141 9.45 -0.08 -7.57
CA PRO A 141 8.31 0.73 -8.03
C PRO A 141 7.81 0.37 -9.44
N ASN A 142 8.73 0.06 -10.36
CA ASN A 142 8.40 -0.34 -11.74
C ASN A 142 7.82 -1.75 -11.87
N GLU A 143 7.87 -2.56 -10.81
CA GLU A 143 7.25 -3.92 -10.75
C GLU A 143 6.03 -3.93 -9.82
N GLY A 144 5.42 -2.76 -9.58
CA GLY A 144 4.24 -2.64 -8.73
C GLY A 144 4.52 -2.86 -7.24
N TYR A 145 5.76 -2.63 -6.78
CA TYR A 145 6.22 -2.87 -5.41
C TYR A 145 6.07 -4.32 -4.92
N GLY A 146 5.93 -5.25 -5.85
CA GLY A 146 6.22 -6.68 -5.66
C GLY A 146 7.37 -7.08 -6.57
N ARG A 147 7.42 -8.37 -6.90
CA ARG A 147 8.36 -8.92 -7.89
C ARG A 147 7.62 -9.86 -8.83
N HIS A 148 7.90 -9.77 -10.13
CA HIS A 148 7.34 -10.69 -11.14
C HIS A 148 8.09 -12.03 -11.18
N THR A 149 8.27 -12.63 -10.00
CA THR A 149 8.86 -13.95 -9.78
C THR A 149 7.96 -14.74 -8.83
N GLN A 150 7.94 -16.08 -8.96
CA GLN A 150 7.12 -16.91 -8.08
C GLN A 150 7.50 -16.70 -6.60
N PHE A 151 8.80 -16.73 -6.30
CA PHE A 151 9.35 -16.47 -4.97
C PHE A 151 10.29 -15.26 -4.98
N GLY A 152 10.52 -14.68 -3.80
CA GLY A 152 11.54 -13.65 -3.63
C GLY A 152 12.94 -14.20 -3.97
N VAL A 153 13.73 -13.42 -4.70
CA VAL A 153 15.09 -13.78 -5.13
C VAL A 153 16.09 -12.89 -4.40
N GLY A 154 16.92 -13.48 -3.53
CA GLY A 154 17.91 -12.77 -2.75
C GLY A 154 19.35 -12.94 -3.25
N ILE A 155 20.29 -12.82 -2.32
CA ILE A 155 21.73 -12.90 -2.61
C ILE A 155 22.08 -14.22 -3.31
N LYS A 156 23.07 -14.15 -4.22
CA LYS A 156 23.51 -15.31 -5.03
C LYS A 156 22.39 -16.00 -5.83
N GLY A 157 21.26 -15.34 -6.05
CA GLY A 157 20.10 -15.91 -6.75
C GLY A 157 19.33 -16.95 -5.92
N LEU A 158 19.48 -16.96 -4.59
CA LEU A 158 18.73 -17.85 -3.72
C LEU A 158 17.25 -17.47 -3.73
N GLU A 159 16.38 -18.47 -3.87
CA GLU A 159 14.94 -18.29 -3.85
C GLU A 159 14.36 -18.57 -2.46
N GLY A 160 13.39 -17.76 -2.07
CA GLY A 160 12.56 -17.97 -0.89
C GLY A 160 11.54 -19.09 -1.07
N GLY A 161 10.67 -19.24 -0.07
CA GLY A 161 9.49 -20.14 -0.14
C GLY A 161 8.17 -19.41 -0.35
N ARG A 162 8.20 -18.08 -0.53
CA ARG A 162 7.01 -17.24 -0.68
C ARG A 162 7.20 -16.14 -1.72
N ASN A 163 6.11 -15.78 -2.37
CA ASN A 163 6.00 -14.60 -3.22
C ASN A 163 6.22 -13.32 -2.40
N SER A 164 6.90 -12.34 -2.97
CA SER A 164 7.16 -11.05 -2.34
C SER A 164 5.87 -10.22 -2.27
N PRO A 165 5.29 -9.99 -1.07
CA PRO A 165 4.06 -9.21 -0.96
C PRO A 165 4.28 -7.74 -1.35
N VAL A 166 3.22 -7.03 -1.72
CA VAL A 166 3.33 -5.61 -2.09
C VAL A 166 3.75 -4.72 -0.90
N SER A 167 4.63 -3.73 -1.13
CA SER A 167 5.09 -2.80 -0.08
C SER A 167 4.34 -1.46 -0.03
N TYR A 168 3.31 -1.23 -0.87
CA TYR A 168 2.46 -0.03 -0.80
C TYR A 168 1.28 -0.19 0.18
N ASN A 169 0.69 0.94 0.57
CA ASN A 169 -0.44 1.10 1.50
C ASN A 169 -0.20 0.49 2.89
N ARG A 170 1.05 0.23 3.26
CA ARG A 170 1.38 -0.40 4.56
C ARG A 170 1.09 0.51 5.76
N ILE A 171 0.87 1.81 5.54
CA ILE A 171 0.39 2.73 6.58
C ILE A 171 -0.97 2.33 7.18
N LEU A 172 -1.79 1.57 6.43
CA LEU A 172 -3.07 1.03 6.86
C LEU A 172 -2.99 -0.44 7.28
N SER A 173 -1.77 -0.98 7.44
CA SER A 173 -1.54 -2.41 7.64
C SER A 173 -0.71 -2.64 8.90
N GLY A 174 -1.27 -3.36 9.87
CA GLY A 174 -0.65 -3.60 11.18
C GLY A 174 0.50 -4.59 11.15
N ALA A 175 0.20 -5.87 11.41
CA ALA A 175 1.20 -6.94 11.34
C ALA A 175 1.65 -7.19 9.89
N GLN A 176 2.92 -7.48 9.66
CA GLN A 176 3.51 -7.62 8.33
C GLN A 176 3.83 -9.08 7.96
N PHE A 177 4.19 -9.29 6.69
CA PHE A 177 4.30 -10.58 6.02
C PHE A 177 2.97 -11.33 5.83
N TRP A 178 3.00 -12.34 4.94
CA TRP A 178 1.87 -13.22 4.67
C TRP A 178 1.32 -13.94 5.91
N ASP A 179 2.15 -14.23 6.90
CA ASP A 179 1.78 -14.91 8.15
C ASP A 179 1.65 -13.96 9.35
N GLY A 180 1.85 -12.65 9.15
CA GLY A 180 1.68 -11.67 10.23
C GLY A 180 2.72 -11.77 11.35
N ARG A 181 3.89 -12.38 11.09
CA ARG A 181 4.86 -12.69 12.16
C ARG A 181 5.54 -11.45 12.74
N ALA A 182 5.65 -10.38 11.97
CA ALA A 182 6.18 -9.10 12.45
C ALA A 182 5.02 -8.20 12.87
N ALA A 183 5.08 -7.60 14.05
CA ALA A 183 4.01 -6.77 14.62
C ALA A 183 3.95 -5.36 14.01
N SER A 184 5.04 -4.90 13.38
CA SER A 184 5.15 -3.56 12.79
C SER A 184 5.99 -3.55 11.52
N LEU A 185 5.96 -2.42 10.79
CA LEU A 185 6.87 -2.18 9.66
C LEU A 185 8.32 -2.06 10.11
N GLU A 186 8.58 -1.45 11.26
CA GLU A 186 9.92 -1.33 11.82
C GLU A 186 10.56 -2.71 12.05
N GLU A 187 9.81 -3.64 12.65
CA GLU A 187 10.26 -5.01 12.87
C GLU A 187 10.43 -5.77 11.54
N GLN A 188 9.51 -5.55 10.59
CA GLN A 188 9.60 -6.20 9.29
C GLN A 188 10.80 -5.71 8.47
N ALA A 189 11.07 -4.41 8.45
CA ALA A 189 12.11 -3.81 7.61
C ALA A 189 13.52 -4.35 7.90
N VAL A 190 13.79 -4.74 9.14
CA VAL A 190 15.10 -5.28 9.55
C VAL A 190 15.20 -6.80 9.38
N GLY A 191 14.09 -7.51 9.19
CA GLY A 191 14.05 -8.96 9.00
C GLY A 191 14.82 -9.43 7.75
N PRO A 192 14.52 -8.91 6.55
CA PRO A 192 15.21 -9.23 5.29
C PRO A 192 16.72 -9.05 5.35
N ILE A 193 17.19 -8.02 6.07
CA ILE A 193 18.62 -7.72 6.26
C ILE A 193 19.36 -8.92 6.84
N ALA A 194 18.78 -9.55 7.87
CA ALA A 194 19.38 -10.70 8.57
C ALA A 194 19.07 -12.06 7.95
N ASN A 195 18.15 -12.14 6.99
CA ASN A 195 17.73 -13.42 6.43
C ASN A 195 18.80 -13.96 5.45
N PRO A 196 19.38 -15.17 5.67
CA PRO A 196 20.47 -15.73 4.86
C PRO A 196 20.13 -15.96 3.38
N ILE A 197 18.85 -16.05 3.02
CA ILE A 197 18.42 -16.23 1.62
C ILE A 197 17.91 -14.94 0.98
N GLU A 198 17.72 -13.86 1.75
CA GLU A 198 17.30 -12.56 1.24
C GLU A 198 18.52 -11.64 1.10
N MET A 199 18.89 -10.87 2.12
CA MET A 199 20.05 -9.96 2.08
C MET A 199 21.31 -10.55 2.74
N GLY A 200 21.14 -11.59 3.56
CA GLY A 200 22.19 -12.42 4.15
C GLY A 200 23.23 -11.71 5.01
N ASN A 201 22.92 -10.52 5.51
CA ASN A 201 23.78 -9.76 6.39
C ASN A 201 23.55 -10.15 7.86
N THR A 202 24.33 -9.62 8.80
CA THR A 202 23.92 -9.56 10.23
C THR A 202 23.52 -8.14 10.57
N HIS A 203 22.73 -7.95 11.62
CA HIS A 203 22.37 -6.60 12.06
C HIS A 203 23.61 -5.80 12.51
N GLU A 204 24.58 -6.43 13.15
CA GLU A 204 25.83 -5.80 13.56
C GLU A 204 26.65 -5.34 12.36
N ASN A 205 26.78 -6.21 11.34
CA ASN A 205 27.54 -5.87 10.15
C ASN A 205 26.82 -4.82 9.30
N ALA A 206 25.49 -4.88 9.15
CA ALA A 206 24.70 -3.84 8.49
C ALA A 206 24.87 -2.48 9.17
N VAL A 207 24.80 -2.42 10.51
CA VAL A 207 25.05 -1.20 11.28
C VAL A 207 26.49 -0.69 11.06
N LYS A 208 27.48 -1.59 11.05
CA LYS A 208 28.87 -1.23 10.77
C LYS A 208 29.01 -0.62 9.37
N THR A 209 28.45 -1.25 8.34
CA THR A 209 28.49 -0.73 6.96
C THR A 209 27.87 0.65 6.86
N VAL A 210 26.70 0.88 7.48
CA VAL A 210 26.03 2.19 7.47
C VAL A 210 26.85 3.24 8.22
N LYS A 211 27.52 2.89 9.33
CA LYS A 211 28.42 3.79 10.08
C LYS A 211 29.66 4.18 9.29
N GLU A 212 30.19 3.30 8.45
CA GLU A 212 31.40 3.54 7.65
C GLU A 212 31.14 4.45 6.44
N ILE A 213 29.88 4.73 6.10
CA ILE A 213 29.49 5.66 5.04
C ILE A 213 29.24 7.05 5.66
N PRO A 214 30.13 8.05 5.46
CA PRO A 214 30.05 9.32 6.17
C PRO A 214 28.73 10.08 5.92
N GLY A 215 28.16 9.94 4.71
CA GLY A 215 26.88 10.55 4.37
C GLY A 215 25.70 9.98 5.17
N TYR A 216 25.72 8.70 5.52
CA TYR A 216 24.73 8.13 6.43
C TYR A 216 24.99 8.56 7.87
N GLN A 217 26.24 8.52 8.33
CA GLN A 217 26.56 8.94 9.70
C GLN A 217 26.05 10.36 10.00
N ILE A 218 26.28 11.32 9.09
CA ILE A 218 25.76 12.70 9.20
C ILE A 218 24.24 12.73 9.34
N GLN A 219 23.53 11.93 8.54
CA GLN A 219 22.06 11.88 8.56
C GLN A 219 21.53 11.25 9.85
N PHE A 220 22.07 10.10 10.24
CA PHE A 220 21.65 9.40 11.45
C PHE A 220 21.91 10.22 12.71
N ASP A 221 23.09 10.83 12.85
CA ASP A 221 23.43 11.65 14.03
C ASP A 221 22.54 12.89 14.15
N LYS A 222 22.02 13.39 13.02
CA LYS A 222 21.09 14.53 12.99
C LYS A 222 19.65 14.13 13.25
N ILE A 223 19.21 12.98 12.74
CA ILE A 223 17.80 12.55 12.76
C ILE A 223 17.46 11.77 14.04
N PHE A 224 18.41 11.00 14.57
CA PHE A 224 18.20 10.12 15.70
C PHE A 224 19.24 10.37 16.79
N LYS A 225 18.78 10.50 18.04
CA LYS A 225 19.65 10.76 19.19
C LYS A 225 20.68 9.64 19.41
N GLU A 226 20.29 8.39 19.13
CA GLU A 226 21.14 7.21 19.26
C GLU A 226 22.05 6.97 18.04
N GLY A 227 21.95 7.82 17.00
CA GLY A 227 22.68 7.67 15.75
C GLY A 227 22.32 6.37 15.02
N VAL A 228 23.33 5.74 14.43
CA VAL A 228 23.14 4.50 13.64
C VAL A 228 22.95 3.29 14.56
N THR A 229 21.73 2.77 14.59
CA THR A 229 21.34 1.51 15.23
C THR A 229 20.45 0.71 14.28
N ILE A 230 20.31 -0.59 14.49
CA ILE A 230 19.41 -1.41 13.67
C ILE A 230 17.95 -0.93 13.79
N ASP A 231 17.54 -0.53 14.99
CA ASP A 231 16.20 0.04 15.23
C ASP A 231 15.98 1.34 14.44
N ASN A 232 16.99 2.21 14.36
CA ASN A 232 16.88 3.47 13.61
C ASN A 232 16.92 3.25 12.10
N ILE A 233 17.64 2.22 11.62
CA ILE A 233 17.56 1.77 10.22
C ILE A 233 16.12 1.30 9.92
N GLY A 234 15.54 0.44 10.77
CA GLY A 234 14.15 -0.01 10.64
C GLY A 234 13.15 1.14 10.66
N LYS A 235 13.30 2.11 11.58
CA LYS A 235 12.44 3.31 11.66
C LYS A 235 12.54 4.18 10.42
N ALA A 236 13.72 4.36 9.85
CA ALA A 236 13.89 5.14 8.63
C ALA A 236 13.20 4.46 7.44
N ILE A 237 13.49 3.18 7.18
CA ILE A 237 12.86 2.41 6.09
C ILE A 237 11.34 2.39 6.24
N ALA A 238 10.83 2.07 7.43
CA ALA A 238 9.40 2.07 7.71
C ALA A 238 8.74 3.46 7.58
N SER A 239 9.50 4.54 7.77
CA SER A 239 8.99 5.90 7.51
C SER A 239 8.77 6.12 6.01
N PHE A 240 9.71 5.67 5.18
CA PHE A 240 9.58 5.75 3.73
C PHE A 240 8.44 4.87 3.21
N GLU A 241 8.35 3.62 3.63
CA GLU A 241 7.30 2.69 3.18
C GLU A 241 5.89 3.19 3.50
N ARG A 242 5.69 3.89 4.64
CA ARG A 242 4.40 4.51 4.98
C ARG A 242 4.00 5.63 4.01
N THR A 243 4.92 6.20 3.25
CA THR A 243 4.61 7.21 2.22
C THR A 243 4.18 6.60 0.89
N LEU A 244 4.43 5.30 0.68
CA LEU A 244 4.09 4.56 -0.53
C LEU A 244 2.59 4.27 -0.56
N VAL A 245 1.80 5.29 -0.83
CA VAL A 245 0.34 5.23 -0.84
C VAL A 245 -0.17 5.35 -2.27
N THR A 246 -1.06 4.45 -2.68
CA THR A 246 -1.65 4.48 -4.02
C THR A 246 -2.62 5.65 -4.17
N GLY A 247 -2.55 6.36 -5.29
CA GLY A 247 -3.52 7.37 -5.67
C GLY A 247 -4.91 6.78 -5.95
N PRO A 248 -5.91 7.65 -6.20
CA PRO A 248 -7.28 7.22 -6.47
C PRO A 248 -7.34 6.37 -7.75
N SER A 249 -8.16 5.32 -7.73
CA SER A 249 -8.44 4.49 -8.91
C SER A 249 -9.80 4.83 -9.53
N PRO A 250 -10.11 4.34 -10.76
CA PRO A 250 -11.45 4.46 -11.34
C PRO A 250 -12.58 3.98 -10.39
N PHE A 251 -12.32 2.93 -9.61
CA PHE A 251 -13.24 2.47 -8.56
C PHE A 251 -13.50 3.54 -7.49
N ASP A 252 -12.47 4.24 -7.00
CA ASP A 252 -12.63 5.25 -5.96
C ASP A 252 -13.50 6.42 -6.45
N PHE A 253 -13.31 6.87 -7.68
CA PHE A 253 -14.16 7.92 -8.29
C PHE A 253 -15.60 7.45 -8.46
N GLN A 254 -15.80 6.21 -8.93
CA GLN A 254 -17.14 5.63 -9.06
C GLN A 254 -17.87 5.50 -7.72
N GLU A 255 -17.17 5.17 -6.64
CA GLU A 255 -17.78 5.11 -5.31
C GLU A 255 -18.17 6.50 -4.77
N GLN A 256 -17.54 7.59 -5.22
CA GLN A 256 -18.00 8.95 -4.92
C GLN A 256 -19.32 9.28 -5.63
N LEU A 257 -19.49 8.83 -6.87
CA LEU A 257 -20.70 9.10 -7.65
C LEU A 257 -21.90 8.25 -7.18
N ARG A 258 -21.64 7.02 -6.74
CA ARG A 258 -22.69 6.01 -6.51
C ARG A 258 -23.80 6.41 -5.50
N PRO A 259 -23.54 7.14 -4.41
CA PRO A 259 -24.59 7.61 -3.50
C PRO A 259 -25.61 8.51 -4.21
N PHE A 260 -25.16 9.42 -5.08
CA PHE A 260 -26.01 10.35 -5.82
C PHE A 260 -26.92 9.63 -6.82
N LEU A 261 -26.45 8.55 -7.45
CA LEU A 261 -27.24 7.77 -8.41
C LEU A 261 -28.47 7.07 -7.79
N LYS A 262 -28.56 7.06 -6.46
CA LYS A 262 -29.68 6.46 -5.72
C LYS A 262 -30.60 7.51 -5.08
N MET A 263 -30.25 8.79 -5.14
CA MET A 263 -31.03 9.88 -4.58
C MET A 263 -32.20 10.24 -5.49
N ASP A 264 -33.28 10.73 -4.91
CA ASP A 264 -34.36 11.35 -5.68
C ASP A 264 -33.95 12.77 -6.12
N LYS A 265 -34.83 13.42 -6.87
CA LYS A 265 -34.50 14.71 -7.48
C LYS A 265 -34.38 15.79 -6.40
N GLU A 266 -35.27 15.77 -5.43
CA GLU A 266 -35.33 16.72 -4.33
C GLU A 266 -34.06 16.66 -3.46
N ASP A 267 -33.57 15.47 -3.11
CA ASP A 267 -32.33 15.30 -2.34
C ASP A 267 -31.08 15.73 -3.15
N LEU A 268 -31.13 15.63 -4.49
CA LEU A 268 -30.04 16.05 -5.37
C LEU A 268 -29.97 17.57 -5.56
N GLU A 269 -31.08 18.30 -5.44
CA GLU A 269 -31.10 19.77 -5.57
C GLU A 269 -30.21 20.42 -4.51
N ASP A 270 -30.19 19.88 -3.28
CA ASP A 270 -29.34 20.34 -2.17
C ASP A 270 -27.85 19.97 -2.31
N LEU A 271 -27.51 19.09 -3.26
CA LEU A 271 -26.17 18.51 -3.46
C LEU A 271 -25.71 18.60 -4.93
N GLU A 272 -26.27 19.54 -5.68
CA GLU A 272 -26.10 19.60 -7.14
C GLU A 272 -24.64 19.78 -7.54
N GLU A 273 -23.89 20.59 -6.79
CA GLU A 273 -22.48 20.88 -7.08
C GLU A 273 -21.57 19.69 -6.72
N GLU A 274 -21.82 19.01 -5.61
CA GLU A 274 -21.12 17.77 -5.25
C GLU A 274 -21.40 16.66 -6.26
N TYR A 275 -22.65 16.53 -6.72
CA TYR A 275 -23.02 15.59 -7.77
C TYR A 275 -22.30 15.89 -9.08
N LYS A 276 -22.31 17.15 -9.54
CA LYS A 276 -21.59 17.58 -10.75
C LYS A 276 -20.09 17.31 -10.66
N ALA A 277 -19.48 17.59 -9.51
CA ALA A 277 -18.06 17.32 -9.28
C ALA A 277 -17.75 15.82 -9.32
N ALA A 278 -18.53 14.99 -8.62
CA ALA A 278 -18.37 13.54 -8.63
C ALA A 278 -18.57 12.95 -10.05
N LEU A 279 -19.56 13.46 -10.78
CA LEU A 279 -19.84 13.07 -12.17
C LEU A 279 -18.68 13.44 -13.10
N ALA A 280 -18.14 14.65 -12.98
CA ALA A 280 -17.01 15.10 -13.78
C ALA A 280 -15.74 14.25 -13.54
N LEU A 281 -15.41 13.98 -12.27
CA LEU A 281 -14.28 13.14 -11.89
C LEU A 281 -14.44 11.69 -12.38
N THR A 282 -15.65 11.12 -12.26
CA THR A 282 -15.95 9.78 -12.75
C THR A 282 -15.88 9.71 -14.27
N LYS A 283 -16.35 10.74 -14.99
CA LYS A 283 -16.25 10.81 -16.45
C LYS A 283 -14.80 10.90 -16.93
N ALA A 284 -13.93 11.58 -16.18
CA ALA A 284 -12.50 11.64 -16.47
C ALA A 284 -11.77 10.31 -16.15
N ASN A 285 -12.30 9.52 -15.21
CA ASN A 285 -11.69 8.26 -14.76
C ASN A 285 -12.70 7.10 -14.80
N PRO A 286 -13.22 6.73 -15.99
CA PRO A 286 -14.38 5.84 -16.08
C PRO A 286 -14.02 4.38 -15.78
N MET A 287 -14.91 3.68 -15.09
CA MET A 287 -14.93 2.22 -15.09
C MET A 287 -15.58 1.68 -16.36
N SER A 288 -15.05 0.57 -16.89
CA SER A 288 -15.70 -0.13 -18.00
C SER A 288 -17.06 -0.71 -17.56
N LYS A 289 -17.98 -0.97 -18.51
CA LYS A 289 -19.24 -1.66 -18.21
C LYS A 289 -19.01 -3.03 -17.54
N SER A 290 -17.92 -3.71 -17.92
CA SER A 290 -17.52 -4.99 -17.31
C SER A 290 -17.11 -4.80 -15.86
N ALA A 291 -16.27 -3.79 -15.57
CA ALA A 291 -15.84 -3.47 -14.23
C ALA A 291 -17.01 -3.04 -13.31
N LEU A 292 -18.01 -2.31 -13.84
CA LEU A 292 -19.21 -1.94 -13.09
C LEU A 292 -20.07 -3.15 -12.69
N ARG A 293 -20.25 -4.12 -13.60
CA ARG A 293 -20.89 -5.41 -13.29
C ARG A 293 -20.05 -6.21 -12.29
N GLY A 294 -18.74 -6.24 -12.49
CA GLY A 294 -17.78 -6.89 -11.61
C GLY A 294 -17.81 -6.37 -10.19
N ARG A 295 -17.86 -5.05 -10.03
CA ARG A 295 -18.04 -4.38 -8.74
C ARG A 295 -19.35 -4.80 -8.08
N THR A 296 -20.45 -4.80 -8.85
CA THR A 296 -21.76 -5.23 -8.32
C THR A 296 -21.71 -6.66 -7.83
N LEU A 297 -21.08 -7.55 -8.61
CA LEU A 297 -20.89 -8.94 -8.25
C LEU A 297 -19.99 -9.08 -7.02
N PHE A 298 -18.81 -8.46 -7.00
CA PHE A 298 -17.80 -8.54 -5.94
C PHE A 298 -18.35 -8.22 -4.53
N PHE A 299 -19.21 -7.20 -4.44
CA PHE A 299 -19.87 -6.79 -3.19
C PHE A 299 -21.23 -7.46 -2.95
N SER A 300 -21.61 -8.45 -3.76
CA SER A 300 -22.84 -9.22 -3.56
C SER A 300 -22.64 -10.41 -2.64
N GLU A 301 -23.72 -10.85 -1.99
CA GLU A 301 -23.74 -12.07 -1.19
C GLU A 301 -23.49 -13.34 -2.02
N LYS A 302 -23.72 -13.30 -3.35
CA LYS A 302 -23.52 -14.44 -4.26
C LYS A 302 -22.06 -14.91 -4.27
N VAL A 303 -21.10 -13.99 -4.35
CA VAL A 303 -19.66 -14.31 -4.42
C VAL A 303 -18.92 -13.95 -3.14
N ASN A 304 -19.46 -13.00 -2.37
CA ASN A 304 -19.01 -12.64 -1.04
C ASN A 304 -17.52 -12.29 -0.91
N CYS A 305 -16.87 -11.81 -1.98
CA CYS A 305 -15.46 -11.41 -1.96
C CYS A 305 -15.20 -10.31 -0.92
N ALA A 306 -16.16 -9.41 -0.75
CA ALA A 306 -16.13 -8.35 0.26
C ALA A 306 -16.15 -8.86 1.72
N ALA A 307 -16.35 -10.16 1.98
CA ALA A 307 -16.21 -10.71 3.34
C ALA A 307 -14.77 -10.66 3.87
N CYS A 308 -13.78 -10.55 2.97
CA CYS A 308 -12.36 -10.37 3.31
C CYS A 308 -11.76 -9.14 2.62
N HIS A 309 -12.24 -8.75 1.44
CA HIS A 309 -11.72 -7.59 0.69
C HIS A 309 -12.65 -6.39 0.81
N LEU A 310 -12.63 -5.73 1.98
CA LEU A 310 -13.47 -4.58 2.29
C LEU A 310 -12.71 -3.41 2.88
N GLY A 311 -13.42 -2.29 3.01
CA GLY A 311 -12.89 -1.09 3.61
C GLY A 311 -11.92 -0.34 2.71
N PRO A 312 -11.25 0.68 3.26
CA PRO A 312 -10.42 1.60 2.50
C PRO A 312 -9.30 0.91 1.75
N ASN A 313 -8.57 -0.02 2.39
CA ASN A 313 -7.49 -0.77 1.75
C ASN A 313 -7.96 -2.04 1.00
N LEU A 314 -9.27 -2.28 0.88
CA LEU A 314 -9.84 -3.49 0.27
C LEU A 314 -9.23 -4.80 0.81
N ALA A 315 -9.02 -4.85 2.12
CA ALA A 315 -8.50 -5.97 2.88
C ALA A 315 -8.98 -5.88 4.33
N ASP A 316 -9.34 -7.01 4.93
CA ASP A 316 -9.80 -7.11 6.32
C ASP A 316 -8.64 -7.23 7.33
N GLU A 317 -7.40 -7.34 6.83
CA GLU A 317 -6.17 -7.52 7.61
C GLU A 317 -6.17 -8.79 8.49
N LYS A 318 -7.05 -9.76 8.18
CA LYS A 318 -7.15 -11.06 8.87
C LYS A 318 -6.50 -12.18 8.07
N TYR A 319 -6.52 -13.38 8.63
CA TYR A 319 -5.86 -14.57 8.09
C TYR A 319 -6.90 -15.61 7.72
N HIS A 320 -6.82 -16.14 6.51
CA HIS A 320 -7.76 -17.14 6.00
C HIS A 320 -7.02 -18.22 5.22
N ASN A 321 -7.44 -19.47 5.36
CA ASN A 321 -6.94 -20.58 4.57
C ASN A 321 -7.79 -20.69 3.30
N LEU A 322 -7.14 -20.56 2.14
CA LEU A 322 -7.75 -20.66 0.81
C LEU A 322 -7.51 -22.01 0.13
N GLY A 323 -6.83 -22.94 0.80
CA GLY A 323 -6.40 -24.24 0.26
C GLY A 323 -5.19 -24.17 -0.69
N VAL A 324 -4.66 -22.98 -0.96
CA VAL A 324 -3.46 -22.80 -1.78
C VAL A 324 -2.25 -23.44 -1.07
N GLY A 325 -1.45 -24.22 -1.79
CA GLY A 325 -0.27 -24.91 -1.24
C GLY A 325 -0.55 -26.08 -0.30
N MET A 326 -1.81 -26.43 0.00
CA MET A 326 -2.16 -27.43 1.03
C MET A 326 -2.14 -28.89 0.57
N THR A 327 -1.98 -29.15 -0.72
CA THR A 327 -2.04 -30.51 -1.30
C THR A 327 -0.69 -31.22 -1.32
N VAL A 328 0.40 -30.53 -0.98
CA VAL A 328 1.76 -31.09 -0.96
C VAL A 328 2.04 -31.81 0.37
N LYS A 329 3.06 -32.68 0.39
CA LYS A 329 3.42 -33.48 1.57
C LYS A 329 3.74 -32.63 2.81
N ASN A 330 4.44 -31.51 2.62
CA ASN A 330 4.86 -30.59 3.68
C ASN A 330 4.39 -29.17 3.31
N PRO A 331 3.13 -28.83 3.55
CA PRO A 331 2.59 -27.53 3.16
C PRO A 331 3.14 -26.42 4.05
N ASP A 332 3.20 -25.19 3.53
CA ASP A 332 3.43 -24.01 4.34
C ASP A 332 2.24 -23.80 5.29
N LEU A 333 2.50 -23.91 6.60
CA LEU A 333 1.47 -23.83 7.61
C LEU A 333 1.02 -22.39 7.89
N GLY A 334 1.65 -21.39 7.27
CA GLY A 334 1.23 -19.99 7.35
C GLY A 334 1.16 -19.49 8.79
N ARG A 335 0.06 -18.82 9.14
CA ARG A 335 -0.15 -18.19 10.45
C ARG A 335 0.03 -19.15 11.64
N TYR A 336 -0.22 -20.45 11.47
CA TYR A 336 0.03 -21.45 12.52
C TYR A 336 1.47 -21.42 13.04
N VAL A 337 2.48 -21.12 12.20
CA VAL A 337 3.88 -21.09 12.68
C VAL A 337 4.10 -20.01 13.72
N VAL A 338 3.25 -18.96 13.71
CA VAL A 338 3.27 -17.84 14.66
C VAL A 338 2.38 -18.13 15.88
N THR A 339 1.14 -18.58 15.67
CA THR A 339 0.14 -18.67 16.75
C THR A 339 0.08 -20.03 17.46
N LYS A 340 0.55 -21.09 16.79
CA LYS A 340 0.39 -22.50 17.18
C LYS A 340 -1.06 -22.94 17.38
N GLN A 341 -2.04 -22.20 16.84
CA GLN A 341 -3.46 -22.56 16.92
C GLN A 341 -3.87 -23.38 15.69
N GLU A 342 -4.43 -24.58 15.90
CA GLU A 342 -4.80 -25.52 14.82
C GLU A 342 -5.63 -24.89 13.69
N LYS A 343 -6.59 -24.01 14.03
CA LYS A 343 -7.43 -23.30 13.06
C LYS A 343 -6.67 -22.38 12.10
N ASP A 344 -5.44 -21.99 12.44
CA ASP A 344 -4.60 -21.08 11.65
C ASP A 344 -3.69 -21.81 10.65
N LYS A 345 -3.77 -23.16 10.57
CA LYS A 345 -2.97 -23.94 9.62
C LYS A 345 -3.34 -23.59 8.18
N GLY A 346 -2.34 -23.21 7.40
CA GLY A 346 -2.49 -22.78 6.01
C GLY A 346 -3.21 -21.43 5.84
N ALA A 347 -3.42 -20.69 6.94
CA ALA A 347 -4.04 -19.38 6.89
C ALA A 347 -3.00 -18.29 6.60
N PHE A 348 -3.32 -17.41 5.66
CA PHE A 348 -2.48 -16.28 5.29
C PHE A 348 -3.27 -14.99 5.30
N LYS A 349 -2.56 -13.89 5.52
CA LYS A 349 -3.11 -12.55 5.57
C LYS A 349 -3.79 -12.20 4.26
N THR A 350 -4.99 -11.64 4.32
CA THR A 350 -5.67 -11.11 3.13
C THR A 350 -4.87 -9.95 2.53
N PRO A 351 -4.39 -10.06 1.28
CA PRO A 351 -3.73 -8.96 0.60
C PRO A 351 -4.75 -7.91 0.15
N THR A 352 -4.31 -6.67 -0.02
CA THR A 352 -5.12 -5.63 -0.67
C THR A 352 -5.32 -5.98 -2.14
N ILE A 353 -6.51 -5.69 -2.68
CA ILE A 353 -6.75 -5.75 -4.13
C ILE A 353 -6.52 -4.40 -4.83
N ARG A 354 -6.18 -3.33 -4.10
CA ARG A 354 -5.72 -2.09 -4.73
C ARG A 354 -4.46 -2.39 -5.51
N ASN A 355 -4.40 -1.95 -6.77
CA ASN A 355 -3.25 -2.18 -7.67
C ASN A 355 -2.86 -3.66 -7.87
N VAL A 356 -3.74 -4.61 -7.56
CA VAL A 356 -3.43 -6.05 -7.69
C VAL A 356 -3.08 -6.47 -9.11
N ALA A 357 -3.62 -5.78 -10.12
CA ALA A 357 -3.31 -6.04 -11.52
C ALA A 357 -1.83 -5.81 -11.90
N LEU A 358 -1.03 -5.20 -11.01
CA LEU A 358 0.38 -4.88 -11.23
C LEU A 358 1.35 -5.80 -10.48
N SER A 359 0.85 -6.74 -9.67
CA SER A 359 1.64 -7.51 -8.72
C SER A 359 1.53 -9.02 -8.93
N ALA A 360 1.43 -9.47 -10.19
CA ALA A 360 1.57 -10.89 -10.51
C ALA A 360 2.99 -11.40 -10.19
N PRO A 361 3.19 -12.70 -9.92
CA PRO A 361 2.16 -13.73 -9.71
C PRO A 361 1.46 -13.58 -8.35
N TYR A 362 0.39 -14.34 -8.12
CA TYR A 362 -0.52 -14.17 -7.00
C TYR A 362 -0.43 -15.29 -5.96
N MET A 363 -0.96 -15.00 -4.77
CA MET A 363 -0.91 -15.83 -3.55
C MET A 363 0.46 -15.86 -2.89
N HIS A 364 0.49 -16.41 -1.66
CA HIS A 364 1.71 -16.50 -0.87
C HIS A 364 2.81 -17.36 -1.51
N ASP A 365 2.45 -18.30 -2.39
CA ASP A 365 3.34 -19.23 -3.08
C ASP A 365 3.50 -18.93 -4.58
N GLY A 366 2.92 -17.82 -5.06
CA GLY A 366 2.98 -17.43 -6.47
C GLY A 366 2.31 -18.42 -7.43
N ALA A 367 1.37 -19.25 -6.97
CA ALA A 367 0.80 -20.35 -7.74
C ALA A 367 -0.07 -19.93 -8.94
N PHE A 368 -0.47 -18.66 -9.02
CA PHE A 368 -1.30 -18.16 -10.12
C PHE A 368 -0.59 -17.01 -10.84
N GLU A 369 -0.45 -17.12 -12.16
CA GLU A 369 0.16 -16.10 -13.01
C GLU A 369 -0.83 -14.99 -13.37
N THR A 370 -2.14 -15.31 -13.39
CA THR A 370 -3.19 -14.40 -13.87
C THR A 370 -4.32 -14.20 -12.85
N LEU A 371 -5.02 -13.06 -12.94
CA LEU A 371 -6.21 -12.82 -12.12
C LEU A 371 -7.35 -13.77 -12.48
N GLU A 372 -7.38 -14.24 -13.72
CA GLU A 372 -8.30 -15.26 -14.21
C GLU A 372 -8.13 -16.58 -13.45
N GLU A 373 -6.90 -17.01 -13.22
CA GLU A 373 -6.60 -18.20 -12.40
C GLU A 373 -6.99 -18.01 -10.94
N VAL A 374 -6.74 -16.82 -10.38
CA VAL A 374 -7.19 -16.47 -9.03
C VAL A 374 -8.71 -16.59 -8.91
N VAL A 375 -9.45 -16.00 -9.86
CA VAL A 375 -10.92 -16.07 -9.87
C VAL A 375 -11.41 -17.50 -10.06
N GLU A 376 -10.74 -18.30 -10.90
CA GLU A 376 -11.09 -19.70 -11.10
C GLU A 376 -10.84 -20.56 -9.85
N HIS A 377 -9.79 -20.28 -9.07
CA HIS A 377 -9.55 -20.92 -7.78
C HIS A 377 -10.70 -20.67 -6.79
N TYR A 378 -11.12 -19.40 -6.65
CA TYR A 378 -12.28 -19.07 -5.83
C TYR A 378 -13.57 -19.67 -6.38
N ASN A 379 -13.75 -19.70 -7.70
CA ASN A 379 -14.93 -20.29 -8.34
C ASN A 379 -15.10 -21.78 -7.98
N LYS A 380 -13.99 -22.51 -7.90
CA LYS A 380 -13.95 -23.92 -7.49
C LYS A 380 -14.16 -24.14 -5.99
N GLY A 381 -14.11 -23.07 -5.17
CA GLY A 381 -14.22 -23.15 -3.72
C GLY A 381 -12.89 -23.50 -3.03
N GLY A 382 -11.76 -23.13 -3.65
CA GLY A 382 -10.43 -23.45 -3.15
C GLY A 382 -10.11 -24.95 -3.17
N HIS A 383 -9.00 -25.33 -2.54
CA HIS A 383 -8.67 -26.75 -2.34
C HIS A 383 -9.14 -27.23 -0.96
N PRO A 384 -10.07 -28.22 -0.90
CA PRO A 384 -10.60 -28.72 0.36
C PRO A 384 -9.51 -29.23 1.30
N ASN A 385 -9.56 -28.78 2.55
CA ASN A 385 -8.71 -29.27 3.64
C ASN A 385 -9.40 -28.98 4.99
N PRO A 386 -9.01 -29.64 6.10
CA PRO A 386 -9.68 -29.49 7.41
C PRO A 386 -9.70 -28.08 7.99
N TYR A 387 -8.84 -27.19 7.50
CA TYR A 387 -8.67 -25.83 8.01
C TYR A 387 -9.15 -24.75 7.03
N LEU A 388 -9.75 -25.15 5.89
CA LEU A 388 -10.26 -24.22 4.87
C LEU A 388 -11.26 -23.24 5.50
N SER A 389 -11.14 -21.95 5.16
CA SER A 389 -12.07 -20.94 5.64
C SER A 389 -13.50 -21.26 5.21
N ASP A 390 -14.44 -21.12 6.16
CA ASP A 390 -15.89 -21.27 5.95
C ASP A 390 -16.47 -20.27 4.93
N LYS A 391 -15.73 -19.19 4.63
CA LYS A 391 -16.07 -18.21 3.61
C LYS A 391 -15.74 -18.68 2.18
N VAL A 392 -14.87 -19.68 2.02
CA VAL A 392 -14.45 -20.18 0.71
C VAL A 392 -15.39 -21.30 0.29
N LYS A 393 -16.24 -21.02 -0.70
CA LYS A 393 -17.25 -21.95 -1.21
C LYS A 393 -17.27 -21.92 -2.73
N LYS A 394 -17.75 -23.01 -3.35
CA LYS A 394 -17.94 -23.05 -4.80
C LYS A 394 -18.95 -21.97 -5.23
N LEU A 395 -18.58 -21.17 -6.22
CA LEU A 395 -19.36 -19.99 -6.62
C LEU A 395 -20.22 -20.20 -7.87
N ASN A 396 -19.91 -21.22 -8.68
CA ASN A 396 -20.59 -21.54 -9.94
C ASN A 396 -20.74 -20.32 -10.87
N LEU A 397 -19.66 -19.56 -11.04
CA LEU A 397 -19.60 -18.38 -11.88
C LEU A 397 -19.69 -18.73 -13.36
N SER A 398 -20.42 -17.92 -14.12
CA SER A 398 -20.35 -17.93 -15.58
C SER A 398 -19.03 -17.34 -16.08
N ASP A 399 -18.69 -17.56 -17.35
CA ASP A 399 -17.50 -16.92 -17.93
C ASP A 399 -17.59 -15.40 -17.94
N GLN A 400 -18.81 -14.84 -18.03
CA GLN A 400 -19.01 -13.40 -17.94
C GLN A 400 -18.79 -12.88 -16.52
N ASP A 401 -19.28 -13.61 -15.50
CA ASP A 401 -19.05 -13.28 -14.09
C ASP A 401 -17.54 -13.21 -13.79
N LYS A 402 -16.78 -14.20 -14.27
CA LYS A 402 -15.32 -14.25 -14.08
C LYS A 402 -14.61 -13.07 -14.73
N LYS A 403 -14.93 -12.76 -15.99
CA LYS A 403 -14.38 -11.60 -16.72
C LYS A 403 -14.72 -10.28 -16.01
N ASP A 404 -15.95 -10.14 -15.56
CA ASP A 404 -16.41 -8.94 -14.87
C ASP A 404 -15.63 -8.72 -13.55
N LEU A 405 -15.41 -9.77 -12.74
CA LEU A 405 -14.59 -9.69 -11.52
C LEU A 405 -13.14 -9.27 -11.81
N VAL A 406 -12.53 -9.82 -12.86
CA VAL A 406 -11.17 -9.44 -13.27
C VAL A 406 -11.12 -7.96 -13.67
N GLU A 407 -12.08 -7.50 -14.48
CA GLU A 407 -12.14 -6.09 -14.89
C GLU A 407 -12.39 -5.14 -13.71
N PHE A 408 -13.12 -5.58 -12.69
CA PHE A 408 -13.25 -4.83 -11.44
C PHE A 408 -11.92 -4.72 -10.69
N MET A 409 -11.17 -5.81 -10.53
CA MET A 409 -9.85 -5.77 -9.89
C MET A 409 -8.87 -4.86 -10.65
N LYS A 410 -8.92 -4.84 -11.99
CA LYS A 410 -8.14 -3.87 -12.80
C LYS A 410 -8.56 -2.42 -12.51
N ALA A 411 -9.86 -2.15 -12.36
CA ALA A 411 -10.37 -0.82 -11.99
C ALA A 411 -10.01 -0.37 -10.56
N CYS A 412 -9.45 -1.26 -9.74
CA CYS A 412 -8.86 -0.92 -8.44
C CYS A 412 -7.40 -0.44 -8.54
N THR A 413 -6.89 -0.17 -9.75
CA THR A 413 -5.52 0.31 -10.00
C THR A 413 -5.48 1.84 -10.07
N GLY A 414 -4.79 2.46 -9.11
CA GLY A 414 -4.45 3.89 -9.09
C GLY A 414 -2.95 4.14 -9.30
N ALA A 415 -2.57 5.41 -9.44
CA ALA A 415 -1.17 5.78 -9.65
C ALA A 415 -0.28 5.49 -8.41
N PHE A 416 0.99 5.18 -8.64
CA PHE A 416 2.00 5.17 -7.59
C PHE A 416 2.67 6.55 -7.46
N PRO A 417 3.16 6.92 -6.26
CA PRO A 417 4.05 8.08 -6.14
C PRO A 417 5.31 7.84 -6.97
N LYS A 418 5.79 8.87 -7.66
CA LYS A 418 7.11 8.84 -8.31
C LYS A 418 8.18 8.84 -7.24
N VAL A 419 9.16 7.94 -7.35
CA VAL A 419 10.22 7.77 -6.36
C VAL A 419 11.58 7.98 -7.04
N GLU A 420 12.41 8.81 -6.44
CA GLU A 420 13.83 8.90 -6.79
C GLU A 420 14.56 7.64 -6.27
N SER A 421 15.19 6.87 -7.13
CA SER A 421 15.77 5.56 -6.80
C SER A 421 17.30 5.52 -6.83
N GLY A 422 17.97 6.55 -7.38
CA GLY A 422 19.40 6.50 -7.70
C GLY A 422 20.30 7.38 -6.82
N ARG A 423 19.74 8.37 -6.12
CA ARG A 423 20.53 9.29 -5.30
C ARG A 423 20.84 8.71 -3.91
N LEU A 424 22.01 8.08 -3.79
CA LEU A 424 22.57 7.51 -2.55
C LEU A 424 23.81 8.29 -2.07
N PRO A 425 24.10 8.33 -0.76
CA PRO A 425 25.33 8.93 -0.24
C PRO A 425 26.56 8.13 -0.68
N GLN A 426 27.65 8.84 -0.99
CA GLN A 426 28.95 8.22 -1.29
C GLN A 426 29.52 7.54 -0.06
#